data_AF-A0A847XAV2-F1
#
_entry.id   AF-A0A847XAV2-F1
#
_cell.length_a   1.000
_cell.length_b   1.000
_cell.length_c   1.000
_cell.angle_alpha   90.00
_cell.angle_beta   90.00
_cell.angle_gamma   90.00
#
_symmetry.space_group_name_H-M   'P 1'
#
loop_
_entity.id
_entity.type
_entity.pdbx_description
1 polymer ?
#
loop_
_entity_poly.entity_id
_entity_poly.type
_entity_poly.pdbx_seq_one_letter_code
_entity_poly.pdbx_strand_id
1 'polypeptide(L)'
;MSNRYFYDFLEPISLELSRTLQELENAIYNSPRSMLTHSRTFIEVLLEKVMIYENMPNEPFYTIIERIRDLDDNGLLTPEVKNALHEVRKLGNMAAHDTRQFRFSESLTAWEHIYTIVKWFVEVYVSYDIEVPEYVDPIMKRDNIYGLEEMALRFKKIEELLKQSLEKDQPKKTDGQDEEPKTEVVDSEDMNEGDLQLIETSIDEEPGFMPIRTITYGEDSVDVPYFLRDAFLLPQRFPESERFLIRLGGEQQARLMSELPNSLEGFHKRVTRYNETHSQTFFKELKEFIAEEIRRKKLIQSRPGELFLFYDSDQIVVTEDLGKIDINNENFTGMPGLIEQLNEDGIYKVRDLPKELLILGKYRGVGKSRVESFFNQLKELQQSMIKENVL
;
A
#
# COMPACT_ATOMS: atom_id res chain seq x y z
N MET A 1 -14.85 9.03 10.10
CA MET A 1 -15.66 7.83 10.43
C MET A 1 -14.73 6.65 10.26
N SER A 2 -14.47 5.88 11.32
CA SER A 2 -13.53 4.74 11.24
C SER A 2 -13.99 3.79 10.16
N ASN A 3 -13.09 3.50 9.23
CA ASN A 3 -13.31 2.67 8.05
C ASN A 3 -13.37 1.19 8.47
N ARG A 4 -14.35 0.82 9.30
CA ARG A 4 -14.51 -0.53 9.84
C ARG A 4 -14.83 -1.49 8.69
N TYR A 5 -14.05 -2.56 8.59
CA TYR A 5 -14.26 -3.70 7.71
C TYR A 5 -15.07 -4.75 8.48
N PHE A 6 -15.71 -5.70 7.79
CA PHE A 6 -16.77 -6.51 8.40
C PHE A 6 -16.30 -7.35 9.61
N TYR A 7 -15.06 -7.85 9.57
CA TYR A 7 -14.49 -8.73 10.59
C TYR A 7 -13.67 -8.03 11.67
N ASP A 8 -13.81 -6.70 11.83
CA ASP A 8 -13.04 -5.93 12.82
C ASP A 8 -13.20 -6.42 14.28
N PHE A 9 -14.32 -7.09 14.58
CA PHE A 9 -14.57 -7.73 15.88
C PHE A 9 -13.58 -8.84 16.24
N LEU A 10 -12.81 -9.36 15.28
CA LEU A 10 -11.77 -10.37 15.50
C LEU A 10 -10.41 -9.79 15.91
N GLU A 11 -10.18 -8.48 15.75
CA GLU A 11 -8.90 -7.83 16.08
C GLU A 11 -8.42 -8.11 17.51
N PRO A 12 -9.26 -8.08 18.56
CA PRO A 12 -8.80 -8.32 19.94
C PRO A 12 -8.36 -9.76 20.21
N ILE A 13 -8.61 -10.68 19.27
CA ILE A 13 -8.52 -12.13 19.47
C ILE A 13 -7.42 -12.71 18.60
N SER A 14 -7.53 -12.51 17.28
CA SER A 14 -6.50 -12.87 16.31
C SER A 14 -6.42 -11.77 15.29
N LEU A 15 -5.44 -10.92 15.53
CA LEU A 15 -5.08 -9.82 14.65
C LEU A 15 -4.76 -10.34 13.24
N GLU A 16 -4.16 -11.53 13.13
CA GLU A 16 -3.77 -12.14 11.85
C GLU A 16 -4.99 -12.57 11.02
N LEU A 17 -5.99 -13.21 11.64
CA LEU A 17 -7.23 -13.59 10.96
C LEU A 17 -8.00 -12.34 10.53
N SER A 18 -8.13 -11.36 11.43
CA SER A 18 -8.85 -10.11 11.16
C SER A 18 -8.25 -9.35 9.97
N ARG A 19 -6.93 -9.16 9.95
CA ARG A 19 -6.21 -8.48 8.85
C ARG A 19 -6.32 -9.24 7.54
N THR A 20 -6.26 -10.57 7.56
CA THR A 20 -6.43 -11.36 6.32
C THR A 20 -7.82 -11.17 5.73
N LEU A 21 -8.84 -11.21 6.58
CA LEU A 21 -10.22 -11.00 6.16
C LEU A 21 -10.44 -9.59 5.62
N GLN A 22 -9.82 -8.57 6.23
CA GLN A 22 -9.84 -7.20 5.72
C GLN A 22 -9.31 -7.11 4.27
N GLU A 23 -8.17 -7.72 3.97
CA GLU A 23 -7.61 -7.66 2.61
C GLU A 23 -8.41 -8.50 1.60
N LEU A 24 -8.99 -9.62 2.05
CA LEU A 24 -9.94 -10.37 1.23
C LEU A 24 -11.16 -9.50 0.87
N GLU A 25 -11.70 -8.75 1.83
CA GLU A 25 -12.81 -7.81 1.60
C GLU A 25 -12.44 -6.74 0.56
N ASN A 26 -11.25 -6.13 0.70
CA ASN A 26 -10.73 -5.13 -0.24
C ASN A 26 -10.53 -5.69 -1.66
N ALA A 27 -10.23 -6.99 -1.79
CA ALA A 27 -9.98 -7.62 -3.08
C ALA A 27 -11.24 -8.01 -3.86
N ILE A 28 -12.41 -8.09 -3.21
CA ILE A 28 -13.67 -8.55 -3.84
C ILE A 28 -14.00 -7.78 -5.13
N TYR A 29 -13.90 -6.45 -5.08
CA TYR A 29 -14.23 -5.59 -6.22
C TYR A 29 -13.03 -5.22 -7.09
N ASN A 30 -11.82 -5.28 -6.53
CA ASN A 30 -10.59 -4.81 -7.17
C ASN A 30 -9.85 -5.93 -7.92
N SER A 31 -9.82 -7.15 -7.37
CA SER A 31 -9.21 -8.32 -7.99
C SER A 31 -9.97 -9.59 -7.58
N PRO A 32 -11.07 -9.93 -8.26
CA PRO A 32 -11.87 -11.12 -7.97
C PRO A 32 -11.04 -12.42 -7.96
N ARG A 33 -10.07 -12.54 -8.88
CA ARG A 33 -9.16 -13.69 -8.91
C ARG A 33 -8.32 -13.75 -7.63
N SER A 34 -7.70 -12.65 -7.22
CA SER A 34 -6.87 -12.63 -6.01
C SER A 34 -7.70 -12.98 -4.78
N MET A 35 -8.88 -12.39 -4.63
CA MET A 35 -9.80 -12.70 -3.53
C MET A 35 -10.11 -14.21 -3.45
N LEU A 36 -10.47 -14.83 -4.58
CA LEU A 36 -10.76 -16.26 -4.63
C LEU A 36 -9.53 -17.13 -4.34
N THR A 37 -8.38 -16.81 -4.92
CA THR A 37 -7.14 -17.56 -4.68
C THR A 37 -6.73 -17.49 -3.21
N HIS A 38 -6.73 -16.29 -2.61
CA HIS A 38 -6.29 -16.11 -1.22
C HIS A 38 -7.34 -16.57 -0.20
N SER A 39 -8.62 -16.61 -0.55
CA SER A 39 -9.65 -17.23 0.30
C SER A 39 -9.38 -18.72 0.54
N ARG A 40 -8.80 -19.42 -0.46
CA ARG A 40 -8.39 -20.82 -0.30
C ARG A 40 -7.25 -20.95 0.71
N THR A 41 -6.24 -20.09 0.62
CA THR A 41 -5.12 -20.07 1.58
C THR A 41 -5.64 -19.78 2.99
N PHE A 42 -6.58 -18.85 3.14
CA PHE A 42 -7.20 -18.53 4.42
C PHE A 42 -7.87 -19.76 5.06
N ILE A 43 -8.72 -20.48 4.32
CA ILE A 43 -9.39 -21.68 4.88
C ILE A 43 -8.42 -22.82 5.16
N GLU A 44 -7.32 -22.92 4.41
CA GLU A 44 -6.28 -23.92 4.64
C GLU A 44 -5.62 -23.69 6.00
N VAL A 45 -5.19 -22.46 6.26
CA VAL A 45 -4.65 -22.04 7.55
C VAL A 45 -5.65 -22.26 8.68
N LEU A 46 -6.92 -21.90 8.46
CA LEU A 46 -7.96 -22.08 9.48
C LEU A 46 -8.17 -23.56 9.83
N LEU A 47 -8.23 -24.44 8.82
CA LEU A 47 -8.33 -25.88 9.03
C LEU A 47 -7.12 -26.43 9.77
N GLU A 48 -5.91 -25.97 9.46
CA GLU A 48 -4.71 -26.36 10.19
C GLU A 48 -4.78 -25.96 11.67
N LYS A 49 -5.26 -24.75 11.99
CA LYS A 49 -5.51 -24.35 13.38
C LYS A 49 -6.51 -25.28 14.07
N VAL A 50 -7.62 -25.63 13.41
CA VAL A 50 -8.61 -26.56 13.96
C VAL A 50 -7.99 -27.94 14.25
N MET A 51 -7.20 -28.48 13.32
CA MET A 51 -6.53 -29.77 13.52
C MET A 51 -5.59 -29.72 14.75
N ILE A 52 -4.91 -28.59 14.95
CA ILE A 52 -4.06 -28.36 16.14
C ILE A 52 -4.91 -28.31 17.42
N TYR A 53 -6.01 -27.55 17.44
CA TYR A 53 -6.91 -27.47 18.60
C TYR A 53 -7.49 -28.83 19.00
N GLU A 54 -7.82 -29.66 18.01
CA GLU A 54 -8.37 -31.00 18.20
C GLU A 54 -7.30 -32.07 18.43
N ASN A 55 -6.02 -31.67 18.50
CA ASN A 55 -4.87 -32.56 18.65
C ASN A 55 -4.83 -33.71 17.62
N MET A 56 -5.22 -33.39 16.38
CA MET A 56 -5.25 -34.31 15.24
C MET A 56 -3.94 -34.26 14.45
N PRO A 57 -3.61 -35.32 13.68
CA PRO A 57 -2.44 -35.30 12.80
C PRO A 57 -2.54 -34.18 11.77
N ASN A 58 -1.60 -33.22 11.81
CA ASN A 58 -1.52 -32.11 10.85
C ASN A 58 -0.18 -32.14 10.12
N GLU A 59 -0.04 -33.08 9.19
CA GLU A 59 1.19 -33.19 8.39
C GLU A 59 1.21 -32.17 7.23
N PRO A 60 2.37 -31.60 6.86
CA PRO A 60 2.47 -30.55 5.84
C PRO A 60 1.95 -30.92 4.43
N PHE A 61 1.81 -32.21 4.14
CA PHE A 61 1.35 -32.73 2.85
C PHE A 61 -0.15 -33.04 2.82
N TYR A 62 -0.87 -32.85 3.94
CA TYR A 62 -2.32 -33.02 3.95
C TYR A 62 -2.96 -31.97 3.07
N THR A 63 -3.86 -32.40 2.20
CA THR A 63 -4.63 -31.49 1.35
C THR A 63 -5.85 -30.96 2.10
N ILE A 64 -6.35 -29.79 1.68
CA ILE A 64 -7.59 -29.21 2.22
C ILE A 64 -8.75 -30.23 2.21
N ILE A 65 -8.85 -31.07 1.18
CA ILE A 65 -9.94 -32.07 1.09
C ILE A 65 -9.79 -33.22 2.09
N GLU A 66 -8.56 -33.61 2.40
CA GLU A 66 -8.28 -34.63 3.43
C GLU A 66 -8.62 -34.09 4.82
N ARG A 67 -8.17 -32.86 5.14
CA ARG A 67 -8.52 -32.20 6.41
C ARG A 67 -10.03 -32.04 6.60
N ILE A 68 -10.75 -31.61 5.56
CA ILE A 68 -12.23 -31.52 5.63
C ILE A 68 -12.85 -32.90 5.89
N ARG A 69 -12.34 -33.96 5.25
CA ARG A 69 -12.86 -35.32 5.45
C ARG A 69 -12.61 -35.80 6.88
N ASP A 70 -11.40 -35.62 7.39
CA ASP A 70 -11.06 -36.09 8.73
C ASP A 70 -11.91 -35.38 9.80
N LEU A 71 -12.12 -34.06 9.67
CA LEU A 71 -12.99 -33.31 10.58
C LEU A 71 -14.46 -33.75 10.48
N ASP A 72 -14.95 -34.02 9.27
CA ASP A 72 -16.32 -34.51 9.04
C ASP A 72 -16.54 -35.93 9.58
N ASP A 73 -15.58 -36.83 9.37
CA ASP A 73 -15.63 -38.22 9.85
C ASP A 73 -15.60 -38.28 11.39
N ASN A 74 -14.98 -37.30 12.04
CA ASN A 74 -15.01 -37.12 13.50
C ASN A 74 -16.25 -36.33 14.00
N GLY A 75 -17.14 -35.90 13.11
CA GLY A 75 -18.38 -35.21 13.46
C GLY A 75 -18.20 -33.76 13.92
N LEU A 76 -17.07 -33.12 13.60
CA LEU A 76 -16.74 -31.75 14.00
C LEU A 76 -17.31 -30.69 13.04
N LEU A 77 -17.76 -31.10 11.85
CA LEU A 77 -18.33 -30.21 10.84
C LEU A 77 -19.84 -30.36 10.73
N THR A 78 -20.55 -29.23 10.69
CA THR A 78 -21.95 -29.22 10.26
C THR A 78 -22.02 -29.35 8.73
N PRO A 79 -23.14 -29.86 8.16
CA PRO A 79 -23.30 -29.95 6.71
C PRO A 79 -23.15 -28.60 6.00
N GLU A 80 -23.56 -27.51 6.67
CA GLU A 80 -23.46 -26.14 6.16
C GLU A 80 -22.00 -25.68 6.06
N VAL A 81 -21.23 -25.85 7.14
CA VAL A 81 -19.81 -25.48 7.20
C VAL A 81 -18.99 -26.32 6.23
N LYS A 82 -19.25 -27.63 6.16
CA LYS A 82 -18.61 -28.53 5.19
C LYS A 82 -18.84 -28.07 3.75
N ASN A 83 -20.07 -27.70 3.42
CA ASN A 83 -20.40 -27.21 2.09
C ASN A 83 -19.65 -25.90 1.78
N ALA A 84 -19.67 -24.95 2.72
CA ALA A 84 -18.94 -23.69 2.59
C ALA A 84 -17.43 -23.91 2.35
N LEU A 85 -16.79 -24.78 3.12
CA LEU A 85 -15.37 -25.14 2.96
C LEU A 85 -15.09 -25.74 1.57
N HIS A 86 -15.97 -26.61 1.08
CA HIS A 86 -15.83 -27.18 -0.26
C HIS A 86 -16.01 -26.16 -1.38
N GLU A 87 -16.95 -25.22 -1.25
CA GLU A 87 -17.19 -24.19 -2.25
C GLU A 87 -16.04 -23.18 -2.33
N VAL A 88 -15.53 -22.68 -1.20
CA VAL A 88 -14.34 -21.82 -1.17
C VAL A 88 -13.13 -22.54 -1.78
N ARG A 89 -12.90 -23.81 -1.44
CA ARG A 89 -11.83 -24.63 -2.02
C ARG A 89 -11.96 -24.75 -3.54
N LYS A 90 -13.17 -25.02 -4.07
CA LYS A 90 -13.41 -25.17 -5.52
C LYS A 90 -13.18 -23.84 -6.24
N LEU A 91 -13.77 -22.75 -5.76
CA LEU A 91 -13.65 -21.43 -6.37
C LEU A 91 -12.20 -20.94 -6.37
N GLY A 92 -11.47 -21.10 -5.27
CA GLY A 92 -10.05 -20.73 -5.20
C GLY A 92 -9.15 -21.59 -6.10
N ASN A 93 -9.41 -22.90 -6.22
CA ASN A 93 -8.69 -23.76 -7.17
C ASN A 93 -8.92 -23.34 -8.62
N MET A 94 -10.16 -22.98 -8.97
CA MET A 94 -10.46 -22.45 -10.29
C MET A 94 -9.71 -21.14 -10.52
N ALA A 95 -9.74 -20.21 -9.55
CA ALA A 95 -9.06 -18.92 -9.67
C ALA A 95 -7.53 -19.04 -9.87
N ALA A 96 -6.90 -20.02 -9.23
CA ALA A 96 -5.46 -20.26 -9.31
C ALA A 96 -5.00 -20.86 -10.65
N HIS A 97 -5.82 -21.68 -11.32
CA HIS A 97 -5.41 -22.45 -12.51
C HIS A 97 -6.09 -22.02 -13.81
N ASP A 98 -7.34 -21.59 -13.74
CA ASP A 98 -8.09 -21.13 -14.92
C ASP A 98 -7.56 -19.77 -15.35
N THR A 99 -7.44 -19.52 -16.65
CA THR A 99 -7.01 -18.24 -17.23
C THR A 99 -8.17 -17.28 -17.48
N ARG A 100 -9.43 -17.72 -17.30
CA ARG A 100 -10.62 -16.88 -17.50
C ARG A 100 -10.68 -15.68 -16.56
N GLN A 101 -11.49 -14.69 -16.92
CA GLN A 101 -11.85 -13.61 -16.01
C GLN A 101 -12.93 -14.07 -15.03
N PHE A 102 -12.77 -13.67 -13.76
CA PHE A 102 -13.71 -13.96 -12.67
C PHE A 102 -14.56 -12.73 -12.39
N ARG A 103 -15.86 -12.95 -12.13
CA ARG A 103 -16.79 -11.87 -11.80
C ARG A 103 -16.73 -11.58 -10.30
N PHE A 104 -16.92 -10.32 -9.91
CA PHE A 104 -17.02 -9.95 -8.49
C PHE A 104 -18.15 -10.68 -7.76
N SER A 105 -19.22 -11.09 -8.47
CA SER A 105 -20.28 -11.93 -7.89
C SER A 105 -19.76 -13.27 -7.38
N GLU A 106 -18.76 -13.86 -8.05
CA GLU A 106 -18.14 -15.11 -7.60
C GLU A 106 -17.32 -14.90 -6.32
N SER A 107 -16.67 -13.73 -6.20
CA SER A 107 -15.98 -13.31 -4.97
C SER A 107 -16.94 -13.05 -3.82
N LEU A 108 -18.11 -12.45 -4.08
CA LEU A 108 -19.15 -12.25 -3.07
C LEU A 108 -19.70 -13.59 -2.56
N THR A 109 -19.95 -14.56 -3.45
CA THR A 109 -20.35 -15.91 -3.04
C THR A 109 -19.28 -16.59 -2.17
N ALA A 110 -18.00 -16.47 -2.53
CA ALA A 110 -16.92 -16.97 -1.67
C ALA A 110 -16.87 -16.24 -0.32
N TRP A 111 -17.13 -14.93 -0.28
CA TRP A 111 -17.16 -14.14 0.93
C TRP A 111 -18.27 -14.56 1.89
N GLU A 112 -19.45 -14.86 1.37
CA GLU A 112 -20.58 -15.42 2.13
C GLU A 112 -20.22 -16.78 2.75
N HIS A 113 -19.55 -17.66 1.99
CA HIS A 113 -19.07 -18.93 2.54
C HIS A 113 -17.99 -18.75 3.60
N ILE A 114 -17.08 -17.78 3.44
CA ILE A 114 -16.09 -17.43 4.47
C ILE A 114 -16.79 -17.00 5.76
N TYR A 115 -17.90 -16.27 5.69
CA TYR A 115 -18.69 -15.92 6.87
C TYR A 115 -19.21 -17.14 7.62
N THR A 116 -19.82 -18.09 6.93
CA THR A 116 -20.29 -19.35 7.55
C THR A 116 -19.13 -20.08 8.26
N ILE A 117 -17.96 -20.13 7.62
CA ILE A 117 -16.78 -20.81 8.16
C ILE A 117 -16.22 -20.07 9.39
N VAL A 118 -16.04 -18.75 9.30
CA VAL A 118 -15.49 -17.92 10.38
C VAL A 118 -16.42 -17.91 11.58
N LYS A 119 -17.75 -17.78 11.35
CA LYS A 119 -18.75 -17.84 12.42
C LYS A 119 -18.65 -19.14 13.21
N TRP A 120 -18.61 -20.28 12.50
CA TRP A 120 -18.44 -21.59 13.13
C TRP A 120 -17.14 -21.68 13.93
N PHE A 121 -16.02 -21.24 13.35
CA PHE A 121 -14.72 -21.30 14.02
C PHE A 121 -14.72 -20.48 15.32
N VAL A 122 -15.30 -19.27 15.30
CA VAL A 122 -15.39 -18.40 16.47
C VAL A 122 -16.25 -19.01 17.57
N GLU A 123 -17.42 -19.53 17.20
CA GLU A 123 -18.37 -20.13 18.15
C GLU A 123 -17.83 -21.41 18.80
N VAL A 124 -16.99 -22.18 18.10
CA VAL A 124 -16.50 -23.48 18.58
C VAL A 124 -15.13 -23.37 19.27
N TYR A 125 -14.19 -22.61 18.71
CA TYR A 125 -12.78 -22.64 19.11
C TYR A 125 -12.29 -21.37 19.82
N VAL A 126 -13.01 -20.26 19.70
CA VAL A 126 -12.53 -18.96 20.18
C VAL A 126 -13.17 -18.57 21.50
N SER A 127 -14.46 -18.25 21.52
CA SER A 127 -15.18 -17.92 22.76
C SER A 127 -16.69 -17.89 22.56
N TYR A 128 -17.42 -18.44 23.53
CA TYR A 128 -18.89 -18.43 23.58
C TYR A 128 -19.47 -17.04 23.89
N ASP A 129 -18.67 -16.11 24.41
CA ASP A 129 -19.13 -14.77 24.81
C ASP A 129 -19.15 -13.76 23.65
N ILE A 130 -18.74 -14.17 22.45
CA ILE A 130 -18.65 -13.31 21.28
C ILE A 130 -19.92 -13.45 20.44
N GLU A 131 -20.69 -12.37 20.34
CA GLU A 131 -21.78 -12.30 19.37
C GLU A 131 -21.21 -11.95 17.99
N VAL A 132 -21.18 -12.94 17.09
CA VAL A 132 -20.81 -12.74 15.69
C VAL A 132 -21.91 -11.91 14.99
N PRO A 133 -21.58 -10.75 14.39
CA PRO A 133 -22.57 -9.93 13.69
C PRO A 133 -23.28 -10.68 12.55
N GLU A 134 -24.51 -10.26 12.22
CA GLU A 134 -25.19 -10.76 11.02
C GLU A 134 -24.43 -10.35 9.75
N TYR A 135 -24.38 -11.25 8.77
CA TYR A 135 -23.67 -11.04 7.51
C TYR A 135 -24.18 -9.81 6.75
N VAL A 136 -23.24 -9.01 6.25
CA VAL A 136 -23.52 -7.87 5.38
C VAL A 136 -22.58 -7.92 4.18
N ASP A 137 -23.14 -7.71 2.98
CA ASP A 137 -22.35 -7.60 1.76
C ASP A 137 -21.34 -6.43 1.88
N PRO A 138 -20.09 -6.65 1.45
CA PRO A 138 -19.05 -5.64 1.54
C PRO A 138 -19.36 -4.48 0.61
N ILE A 139 -19.14 -3.26 1.07
CA ILE A 139 -19.44 -2.06 0.30
C ILE A 139 -18.25 -1.77 -0.63
N MET A 140 -18.52 -1.54 -1.92
CA MET A 140 -17.49 -1.10 -2.87
C MET A 140 -16.94 0.28 -2.48
N LYS A 141 -15.78 0.33 -1.83
CA LYS A 141 -15.07 1.57 -1.49
C LYS A 141 -14.33 2.07 -2.72
N ARG A 142 -14.84 3.14 -3.37
CA ARG A 142 -14.23 3.73 -4.58
C ARG A 142 -12.85 4.37 -4.34
N ASP A 143 -12.50 4.65 -3.09
CA ASP A 143 -11.29 5.37 -2.73
C ASP A 143 -10.06 4.46 -2.49
N ASN A 144 -10.26 3.14 -2.36
CA ASN A 144 -9.20 2.14 -2.14
C ASN A 144 -8.96 1.29 -3.40
N ILE A 145 -8.69 1.92 -4.55
CA ILE A 145 -8.26 1.18 -5.74
C ILE A 145 -6.76 0.91 -5.59
N TYR A 146 -6.42 -0.26 -5.05
CA TYR A 146 -5.04 -0.76 -5.04
C TYR A 146 -4.59 -1.08 -6.47
N GLY A 147 -3.31 -0.85 -6.77
CA GLY A 147 -2.70 -1.44 -7.96
C GLY A 147 -2.69 -2.97 -7.84
N LEU A 148 -2.89 -3.71 -8.94
CA LEU A 148 -2.91 -5.18 -8.92
C LEU A 148 -1.63 -5.79 -8.31
N GLU A 149 -0.47 -5.19 -8.58
CA GLU A 149 0.81 -5.64 -8.03
C GLU A 149 0.98 -5.27 -6.55
N GLU A 150 0.46 -4.12 -6.11
CA GLU A 150 0.43 -3.76 -4.69
C GLU A 150 -0.39 -4.77 -3.90
N MET A 151 -1.57 -5.12 -4.41
CA MET A 151 -2.45 -6.10 -3.80
C MET A 151 -1.78 -7.49 -3.70
N ALA A 152 -1.09 -7.93 -4.75
CA ALA A 152 -0.33 -9.18 -4.72
C ALA A 152 0.78 -9.16 -3.65
N LEU A 153 1.47 -8.03 -3.48
CA LEU A 153 2.48 -7.85 -2.44
C LEU A 153 1.86 -7.90 -1.03
N ARG A 154 0.72 -7.21 -0.82
CA ARG A 154 -0.04 -7.25 0.43
C ARG A 154 -0.41 -8.69 0.82
N PHE A 155 -1.01 -9.41 -0.11
CA PHE A 155 -1.43 -10.79 0.10
C PHE A 155 -0.27 -11.71 0.44
N LYS A 156 0.86 -11.59 -0.26
CA LYS A 156 2.04 -12.39 0.03
C LYS A 156 2.54 -12.16 1.47
N LYS A 157 2.61 -10.89 1.89
CA LYS A 157 3.10 -10.50 3.21
C LYS A 157 2.19 -11.02 4.34
N ILE A 158 0.87 -10.97 4.13
CA ILE A 158 -0.10 -11.50 5.09
C ILE A 158 -0.10 -13.02 5.12
N GLU A 159 0.06 -13.68 3.97
CA GLU A 159 0.19 -15.14 3.93
C GLU A 159 1.42 -15.61 4.73
N GLU A 160 2.53 -14.88 4.68
CA GLU A 160 3.71 -15.14 5.50
C GLU A 160 3.39 -14.98 7.00
N LEU A 161 2.70 -13.92 7.41
CA LEU A 161 2.26 -13.73 8.80
C LEU A 161 1.34 -14.84 9.30
N LEU A 162 0.35 -15.23 8.49
CA LEU A 162 -0.58 -16.30 8.84
C LEU A 162 0.15 -17.62 9.06
N LYS A 163 1.12 -17.95 8.22
CA LYS A 163 1.95 -19.16 8.37
C LYS A 163 2.83 -19.11 9.61
N GLN A 164 3.40 -17.96 9.95
CA GLN A 164 4.15 -17.80 11.19
C GLN A 164 3.27 -17.96 12.44
N SER A 165 2.02 -17.48 12.41
CA SER A 165 1.06 -17.70 13.50
C SER A 165 0.78 -19.20 13.70
N LEU A 166 0.64 -19.97 12.61
CA LEU A 166 0.48 -21.42 12.68
C LEU A 166 1.66 -22.13 13.34
N GLU A 167 2.89 -21.71 13.05
CA GLU A 167 4.10 -22.32 13.65
C GLU A 167 4.16 -22.11 15.17
N LYS A 168 3.61 -21.00 15.68
CA LYS A 168 3.51 -20.72 17.12
C LYS A 168 2.49 -21.63 17.82
N ASP A 169 1.42 -22.02 17.14
CA ASP A 169 0.36 -22.86 17.68
C ASP A 169 0.74 -24.36 17.73
N GLN A 170 1.82 -24.78 17.05
CA GLN A 170 2.24 -26.18 17.05
C GLN A 170 2.83 -26.63 18.41
N PRO A 171 2.44 -27.80 18.96
CA PRO A 171 3.00 -28.30 20.20
C PRO A 171 4.49 -28.64 20.03
N LYS A 172 5.36 -28.01 20.85
CA LYS A 172 6.79 -28.34 20.92
C LYS A 172 6.93 -29.83 21.28
N LYS A 173 7.53 -30.64 20.41
CA LYS A 173 7.88 -32.03 20.70
C LYS A 173 9.01 -32.06 21.75
N THR A 174 8.64 -32.06 23.03
CA THR A 174 9.54 -32.51 24.12
C THR A 174 9.24 -33.98 24.40
N ASP A 175 10.26 -34.81 24.17
CA ASP A 175 10.25 -36.23 24.52
C ASP A 175 10.13 -36.40 26.04
N GLY A 176 9.09 -37.12 26.49
CA GLY A 176 9.12 -37.92 27.71
C GLY A 176 8.57 -37.32 29.03
N GLN A 177 7.47 -37.95 29.46
CA GLN A 177 6.97 -38.17 30.82
C GLN A 177 6.00 -37.14 31.45
N ASP A 178 4.74 -37.60 31.56
CA ASP A 178 3.68 -37.30 32.53
C ASP A 178 3.92 -36.14 33.50
N GLU A 179 3.18 -35.03 33.36
CA GLU A 179 2.48 -34.32 34.45
C GLU A 179 1.30 -33.50 33.88
N GLU A 180 0.22 -33.39 34.67
CA GLU A 180 -1.04 -32.66 34.42
C GLU A 180 -0.85 -31.17 34.05
N PRO A 181 -1.83 -30.53 33.38
CA PRO A 181 -1.65 -29.20 32.82
C PRO A 181 -1.58 -28.15 33.94
N LYS A 182 -0.40 -27.60 34.18
CA LYS A 182 -0.25 -26.30 34.85
C LYS A 182 0.00 -25.24 33.80
N THR A 183 -0.92 -24.29 33.75
CA THR A 183 -0.77 -22.95 33.20
C THR A 183 0.55 -22.35 33.65
N GLU A 184 1.53 -22.30 32.75
CA GLU A 184 2.67 -21.40 32.86
C GLU A 184 2.94 -20.74 31.51
N VAL A 185 2.83 -19.41 31.56
CA VAL A 185 3.25 -18.45 30.55
C VAL A 185 4.76 -18.59 30.40
N VAL A 186 5.29 -18.88 29.20
CA VAL A 186 6.74 -18.83 28.97
C VAL A 186 7.08 -18.26 27.60
N ASP A 187 7.98 -17.28 27.69
CA ASP A 187 8.58 -16.39 26.72
C ASP A 187 9.12 -17.00 25.42
N SER A 188 9.09 -16.11 24.44
CA SER A 188 9.75 -16.08 23.15
C SER A 188 11.27 -16.11 23.24
N GLU A 189 11.91 -16.94 22.43
CA GLU A 189 13.25 -16.69 21.90
C GLU A 189 13.41 -17.52 20.62
N ASP A 190 13.02 -16.93 19.49
CA ASP A 190 13.74 -16.98 18.21
C ASP A 190 12.91 -16.25 17.12
N MET A 191 13.56 -15.25 16.49
CA MET A 191 13.06 -14.20 15.58
C MET A 191 12.70 -12.85 16.26
N ASN A 192 13.40 -11.81 15.81
CA ASN A 192 13.43 -10.46 16.40
C ASN A 192 12.03 -9.81 16.37
N GLU A 193 11.51 -9.38 17.52
CA GLU A 193 10.22 -8.65 17.61
C GLU A 193 10.16 -7.44 16.65
N GLY A 194 11.31 -6.85 16.33
CA GLY A 194 11.44 -5.76 15.36
C GLY A 194 11.04 -6.12 13.93
N ASP A 195 11.26 -7.36 13.47
CA ASP A 195 10.90 -7.78 12.10
C ASP A 195 9.38 -7.99 11.96
N LEU A 196 8.73 -8.50 13.00
CA LEU A 196 7.26 -8.59 13.08
C LEU A 196 6.62 -7.20 13.16
N GLN A 197 7.17 -6.28 13.97
CA GLN A 197 6.68 -4.89 14.04
C GLN A 197 6.83 -4.16 12.70
N LEU A 198 7.94 -4.32 11.98
CA LEU A 198 8.13 -3.76 10.64
C LEU A 198 7.14 -4.32 9.61
N ILE A 199 6.77 -5.60 9.74
CA ILE A 199 5.75 -6.23 8.90
C ILE A 199 4.36 -5.70 9.22
N GLU A 200 3.99 -5.60 10.50
CA GLU A 200 2.71 -5.03 10.94
C GLU A 200 2.54 -3.57 10.52
N THR A 201 3.58 -2.75 10.70
CA THR A 201 3.54 -1.31 10.37
C THR A 201 3.23 -1.08 8.89
N SER A 202 3.75 -1.94 8.02
CA SER A 202 3.59 -1.80 6.57
C SER A 202 2.24 -2.30 6.00
N ILE A 203 1.50 -3.12 6.74
CA ILE A 203 0.19 -3.66 6.31
C ILE A 203 -0.93 -2.66 6.64
N ASP A 204 -0.81 -1.96 7.77
CA ASP A 204 -1.75 -0.92 8.20
C ASP A 204 -1.57 0.40 7.41
N GLU A 205 -0.56 0.50 6.54
CA GLU A 205 -0.38 1.67 5.68
C GLU A 205 -1.49 1.80 4.64
N GLU A 206 -1.97 3.03 4.42
CA GLU A 206 -2.98 3.32 3.41
C GLU A 206 -2.55 2.87 1.99
N PRO A 207 -3.52 2.56 1.09
CA PRO A 207 -3.24 2.18 -0.28
C PRO A 207 -2.20 3.06 -0.99
N GLY A 208 -1.20 2.40 -1.56
CA GLY A 208 -0.07 2.94 -2.27
C GLY A 208 1.09 3.43 -1.40
N PHE A 209 0.94 3.58 -0.08
CA PHE A 209 2.06 3.95 0.80
C PHE A 209 2.98 2.79 1.16
N MET A 210 2.48 1.55 1.04
CA MET A 210 3.24 0.33 1.32
C MET A 210 4.60 0.35 0.59
N PRO A 211 5.71 0.06 1.29
CA PRO A 211 7.02 0.03 0.68
C PRO A 211 7.13 -1.12 -0.32
N ILE A 212 7.46 -0.80 -1.57
CA ILE A 212 7.71 -1.80 -2.62
C ILE A 212 9.16 -2.30 -2.58
N ARG A 213 10.08 -1.48 -2.08
CA ARG A 213 11.50 -1.82 -1.89
C ARG A 213 12.19 -0.82 -0.96
N THR A 214 13.39 -1.17 -0.53
CA THR A 214 14.28 -0.33 0.27
C THR A 214 15.56 -0.02 -0.52
N ILE A 215 16.01 1.23 -0.49
CA ILE A 215 17.29 1.68 -1.06
C ILE A 215 18.26 1.98 0.07
N THR A 216 19.50 1.54 -0.04
CA THR A 216 20.53 1.71 1.01
C THR A 216 21.72 2.56 0.55
N TYR A 217 22.39 3.18 1.51
CA TYR A 217 23.69 3.83 1.35
C TYR A 217 24.46 3.79 2.68
N GLY A 218 25.53 3.00 2.76
CA GLY A 218 26.21 2.73 4.02
C GLY A 218 25.26 2.06 5.02
N GLU A 219 25.18 2.60 6.24
CA GLU A 219 24.27 2.10 7.28
C GLU A 219 22.84 2.67 7.17
N ASP A 220 22.62 3.68 6.33
CA ASP A 220 21.31 4.29 6.15
C ASP A 220 20.48 3.53 5.09
N SER A 221 19.16 3.58 5.27
CA SER A 221 18.19 3.06 4.31
C SER A 221 16.98 3.98 4.15
N VAL A 222 16.26 3.84 3.04
CA VAL A 222 14.98 4.50 2.81
C VAL A 222 14.03 3.59 2.06
N ASP A 223 12.82 3.50 2.58
CA ASP A 223 11.73 2.76 1.96
C ASP A 223 11.07 3.57 0.86
N VAL A 224 10.81 2.92 -0.28
CA VAL A 224 10.15 3.51 -1.44
C VAL A 224 8.71 3.01 -1.47
N PRO A 225 7.71 3.88 -1.21
CA PRO A 225 6.31 3.55 -1.38
C PRO A 225 5.96 3.08 -2.79
N TYR A 226 4.98 2.18 -2.91
CA TYR A 226 4.50 1.65 -4.19
C TYR A 226 4.11 2.74 -5.18
N PHE A 227 3.44 3.81 -4.72
CA PHE A 227 3.01 4.91 -5.60
C PHE A 227 4.18 5.68 -6.25
N LEU A 228 5.40 5.55 -5.72
CA LEU A 228 6.61 6.16 -6.27
C LEU A 228 7.39 5.23 -7.21
N ARG A 229 6.97 3.99 -7.43
CA ARG A 229 7.71 3.01 -8.25
C ARG A 229 8.11 3.56 -9.62
N ASP A 230 7.16 4.15 -10.33
CA ASP A 230 7.36 4.69 -11.67
C ASP A 230 7.46 6.22 -11.67
N ALA A 231 7.76 6.82 -10.51
CA ALA A 231 7.93 8.26 -10.40
C ALA A 231 9.19 8.71 -11.17
N PHE A 232 9.04 9.78 -11.97
CA PHE A 232 10.16 10.44 -12.61
C PHE A 232 10.97 11.25 -11.60
N LEU A 233 12.28 11.04 -11.59
CA LEU A 233 13.21 11.79 -10.75
C LEU A 233 13.62 13.07 -11.49
N LEU A 234 12.78 14.11 -11.37
CA LEU A 234 13.05 15.41 -11.98
C LEU A 234 14.29 16.05 -11.35
N PRO A 235 15.39 16.31 -12.10
CA PRO A 235 16.62 16.85 -11.53
C PRO A 235 16.44 18.15 -10.74
N GLN A 236 15.46 18.99 -11.13
CA GLN A 236 15.14 20.25 -10.47
C GLN A 236 14.64 20.09 -9.02
N ARG A 237 14.22 18.88 -8.64
CA ARG A 237 13.80 18.52 -7.27
C ARG A 237 14.98 18.14 -6.37
N PHE A 238 16.19 18.08 -6.92
CA PHE A 238 17.42 17.70 -6.23
C PHE A 238 18.46 18.82 -6.40
N PRO A 239 18.33 19.95 -5.68
CA PRO A 239 19.13 21.15 -5.92
C PRO A 239 20.66 20.91 -5.91
N GLU A 240 21.16 20.05 -5.03
CA GLU A 240 22.58 19.73 -4.93
C GLU A 240 23.00 18.65 -5.95
N SER A 241 22.09 17.75 -6.30
CA SER A 241 22.33 16.66 -7.27
C SER A 241 21.80 16.94 -8.68
N GLU A 242 21.32 18.15 -9.00
CA GLU A 242 20.65 18.45 -10.28
C GLU A 242 21.55 18.09 -11.47
N ARG A 243 22.79 18.60 -11.47
CA ARG A 243 23.76 18.31 -12.54
C ARG A 243 24.14 16.84 -12.60
N PHE A 244 24.21 16.18 -11.44
CA PHE A 244 24.54 14.77 -11.32
C PHE A 244 23.45 13.91 -11.96
N LEU A 245 22.18 14.18 -11.64
CA LEU A 245 21.02 13.53 -12.23
C LEU A 245 20.85 13.83 -13.72
N ILE A 246 21.13 15.05 -14.18
CA ILE A 246 21.12 15.37 -15.62
C ILE A 246 22.15 14.51 -16.37
N ARG A 247 23.36 14.33 -15.82
CA ARG A 247 24.38 13.46 -16.45
C ARG A 247 23.96 11.99 -16.45
N LEU A 248 23.42 11.49 -15.34
CA LEU A 248 22.90 10.12 -15.23
C LEU A 248 21.76 9.88 -16.22
N GLY A 249 20.80 10.80 -16.28
CA GLY A 249 19.67 10.74 -17.20
C GLY A 249 20.10 10.78 -18.67
N GLY A 250 21.20 11.48 -18.99
CA GLY A 250 21.83 11.45 -20.32
C GLY A 250 22.32 10.06 -20.75
N GLU A 251 22.73 9.23 -19.78
CA GLU A 251 23.12 7.83 -19.98
C GLU A 251 21.94 6.84 -19.88
N GLN A 252 20.70 7.35 -19.82
CA GLN A 252 19.47 6.59 -19.54
C GLN A 252 19.47 5.87 -18.18
N GLN A 253 20.20 6.40 -17.20
CA GLN A 253 20.22 5.86 -15.86
C GLN A 253 19.48 6.81 -14.90
N ALA A 254 18.66 6.26 -13.99
CA ALA A 254 18.02 7.00 -12.90
C ALA A 254 17.02 8.08 -13.33
N ARG A 255 16.32 7.88 -14.45
CA ARG A 255 15.19 8.74 -14.87
C ARG A 255 13.93 8.43 -14.07
N LEU A 256 13.76 7.16 -13.74
CA LEU A 256 12.66 6.64 -12.95
C LEU A 256 13.17 6.13 -11.61
N MET A 257 12.31 6.19 -10.59
CA MET A 257 12.60 5.59 -9.29
C MET A 257 12.97 4.11 -9.44
N SER A 258 12.21 3.32 -10.19
CA SER A 258 12.46 1.89 -10.44
C SER A 258 13.82 1.56 -11.07
N GLU A 259 14.48 2.51 -11.73
CA GLU A 259 15.80 2.32 -12.34
C GLU A 259 16.96 2.43 -11.34
N LEU A 260 16.72 2.96 -10.13
CA LEU A 260 17.77 3.03 -9.11
C LEU A 260 18.11 1.62 -8.60
N PRO A 261 19.40 1.31 -8.35
CA PRO A 261 19.81 0.07 -7.72
C PRO A 261 19.39 0.02 -6.24
N ASN A 262 19.37 -1.17 -5.65
CA ASN A 262 19.05 -1.35 -4.22
C ASN A 262 20.08 -0.72 -3.28
N SER A 263 21.33 -0.55 -3.73
CA SER A 263 22.37 0.18 -3.01
C SER A 263 22.94 1.29 -3.89
N LEU A 264 23.03 2.50 -3.35
CA LEU A 264 23.66 3.65 -4.00
C LEU A 264 25.16 3.74 -3.73
N GLU A 265 25.78 2.71 -3.13
CA GLU A 265 27.23 2.66 -2.97
C GLU A 265 27.93 2.67 -4.34
N GLY A 266 28.90 3.56 -4.49
CA GLY A 266 29.62 3.71 -5.76
C GLY A 266 28.75 4.22 -6.91
N PHE A 267 27.53 4.69 -6.68
CA PHE A 267 26.59 5.10 -7.73
C PHE A 267 27.16 6.21 -8.64
N HIS A 268 27.98 7.09 -8.08
CA HIS A 268 28.72 8.12 -8.81
C HIS A 268 29.62 7.58 -9.93
N LYS A 269 30.10 6.33 -9.84
CA LYS A 269 31.01 5.72 -10.83
C LYS A 269 30.37 5.57 -12.21
N ARG A 270 29.05 5.65 -12.29
CA ARG A 270 28.29 5.61 -13.54
C ARG A 270 28.61 6.81 -14.44
N VAL A 271 28.87 7.97 -13.85
CA VAL A 271 29.17 9.20 -14.57
C VAL A 271 30.56 9.75 -14.24
N THR A 272 31.27 10.24 -15.26
CA THR A 272 32.63 10.77 -15.04
C THR A 272 32.62 12.08 -14.26
N ARG A 273 33.72 12.33 -13.52
CA ARG A 273 33.97 13.54 -12.70
C ARG A 273 33.09 13.70 -11.46
N TYR A 274 32.46 12.62 -11.02
CA TYR A 274 31.73 12.55 -9.76
C TYR A 274 32.46 11.63 -8.78
N ASN A 275 32.27 11.88 -7.49
CA ASN A 275 32.90 11.15 -6.40
C ASN A 275 31.84 10.67 -5.41
N GLU A 276 32.29 9.98 -4.37
CA GLU A 276 31.43 9.41 -3.33
C GLU A 276 30.48 10.42 -2.68
N THR A 277 30.93 11.65 -2.44
CA THR A 277 30.09 12.68 -1.81
C THR A 277 28.82 12.99 -2.63
N HIS A 278 28.85 12.82 -3.96
CA HIS A 278 27.66 13.03 -4.78
C HIS A 278 26.65 11.89 -4.66
N SER A 279 27.10 10.65 -4.45
CA SER A 279 26.20 9.53 -4.15
C SER A 279 25.53 9.73 -2.79
N GLN A 280 26.31 10.15 -1.80
CA GLN A 280 25.81 10.49 -0.46
C GLN A 280 24.79 11.63 -0.50
N THR A 281 25.11 12.74 -1.18
CA THR A 281 24.19 13.89 -1.31
C THR A 281 22.92 13.50 -2.03
N PHE A 282 23.01 12.75 -3.14
CA PHE A 282 21.83 12.28 -3.84
C PHE A 282 20.96 11.38 -2.97
N PHE A 283 21.55 10.46 -2.20
CA PHE A 283 20.79 9.62 -1.27
C PHE A 283 20.09 10.46 -0.20
N LYS A 284 20.74 11.49 0.34
CA LYS A 284 20.12 12.41 1.30
C LYS A 284 18.91 13.13 0.69
N GLU A 285 19.07 13.71 -0.50
CA GLU A 285 17.98 14.39 -1.19
C GLU A 285 16.86 13.42 -1.61
N LEU A 286 17.19 12.15 -1.91
CA LEU A 286 16.21 11.11 -2.19
C LEU A 286 15.32 10.82 -0.97
N LYS A 287 15.91 10.78 0.24
CA LYS A 287 15.14 10.67 1.49
C LYS A 287 14.17 11.83 1.66
N GLU A 288 14.64 13.05 1.43
CA GLU A 288 13.83 14.26 1.52
C GLU A 288 12.70 14.26 0.48
N PHE A 289 13.00 13.88 -0.77
CA PHE A 289 12.03 13.75 -1.85
C PHE A 289 10.92 12.75 -1.51
N ILE A 290 11.27 11.54 -1.05
CA ILE A 290 10.28 10.51 -0.70
C ILE A 290 9.37 11.00 0.44
N ALA A 291 9.95 11.58 1.49
CA ALA A 291 9.18 12.13 2.60
C ALA A 291 8.21 13.22 2.14
N GLU A 292 8.65 14.08 1.22
CA GLU A 292 7.83 15.15 0.68
C GLU A 292 6.67 14.63 -0.19
N GLU A 293 6.91 13.64 -1.05
CA GLU A 293 5.87 13.05 -1.88
C GLU A 293 4.83 12.28 -1.04
N ILE A 294 5.25 11.62 0.05
CA ILE A 294 4.33 11.03 1.03
C ILE A 294 3.43 12.13 1.63
N ARG A 295 4.01 13.25 2.06
CA ARG A 295 3.25 14.40 2.60
C ARG A 295 2.24 14.94 1.58
N ARG A 296 2.67 15.13 0.32
CA ARG A 296 1.83 15.63 -0.77
C ARG A 296 0.66 14.68 -1.04
N LYS A 297 0.92 13.37 -1.08
CA LYS A 297 -0.13 12.37 -1.30
C LYS A 297 -1.16 12.36 -0.16
N LYS A 298 -0.71 12.39 1.10
CA LYS A 298 -1.60 12.49 2.28
C LYS A 298 -2.44 13.77 2.25
N LEU A 299 -1.85 14.89 1.86
CA LEU A 299 -2.58 16.17 1.73
C LEU A 299 -3.70 16.06 0.68
N ILE A 300 -3.39 15.54 -0.51
CA ILE A 300 -4.37 15.38 -1.60
C ILE A 300 -5.50 14.43 -1.18
N GLN A 301 -5.19 13.34 -0.48
CA GLN A 301 -6.19 12.40 0.04
C GLN A 301 -7.08 13.03 1.13
N SER A 302 -6.52 13.89 1.99
CA SER A 302 -7.28 14.54 3.06
C SER A 302 -8.26 15.61 2.57
N ARG A 303 -8.07 16.13 1.34
CA ARG A 303 -8.88 17.20 0.74
C ARG A 303 -9.28 16.85 -0.70
N PRO A 304 -10.14 15.84 -0.89
CA PRO A 304 -10.54 15.40 -2.22
C PRO A 304 -11.31 16.50 -2.95
N GLY A 305 -10.98 16.72 -4.22
CA GLY A 305 -11.60 17.74 -5.07
C GLY A 305 -10.90 19.11 -5.05
N GLU A 306 -10.01 19.36 -4.09
CA GLU A 306 -9.12 20.53 -4.13
C GLU A 306 -8.00 20.32 -5.16
N LEU A 307 -7.72 21.35 -5.96
CA LEU A 307 -6.57 21.36 -6.87
C LEU A 307 -5.37 22.02 -6.16
N PHE A 308 -4.27 21.28 -6.05
CA PHE A 308 -3.02 21.79 -5.47
C PHE A 308 -1.98 22.03 -6.55
N LEU A 309 -1.29 23.17 -6.48
CA LEU A 309 -0.03 23.42 -7.16
C LEU A 309 1.09 23.46 -6.12
N PHE A 310 2.20 22.82 -6.43
CA PHE A 310 3.36 22.71 -5.57
C PHE A 310 4.57 23.39 -6.20
N TYR A 311 5.38 24.02 -5.35
CA TYR A 311 6.68 24.55 -5.71
C TYR A 311 7.63 24.26 -4.55
N ASP A 312 8.62 23.39 -4.79
CA ASP A 312 9.49 22.92 -3.70
C ASP A 312 8.62 22.35 -2.56
N SER A 313 8.94 22.63 -1.30
CA SER A 313 8.13 22.27 -0.12
C SER A 313 6.84 23.07 0.08
N ASP A 314 6.61 24.13 -0.70
CA ASP A 314 5.42 24.98 -0.60
C ASP A 314 4.26 24.50 -1.48
N GLN A 315 3.04 24.92 -1.12
CA GLN A 315 1.83 24.62 -1.87
C GLN A 315 0.85 25.81 -1.93
N ILE A 316 -0.02 25.81 -2.94
CA ILE A 316 -1.18 26.69 -3.05
C ILE A 316 -2.41 25.86 -3.47
N VAL A 317 -3.57 26.18 -2.87
CA VAL A 317 -4.85 25.61 -3.28
C VAL A 317 -5.43 26.48 -4.38
N VAL A 318 -5.73 25.91 -5.54
CA VAL A 318 -6.37 26.60 -6.66
C VAL A 318 -7.88 26.65 -6.43
N THR A 319 -8.35 27.80 -5.94
CA THR A 319 -9.79 28.08 -5.81
C THR A 319 -10.44 28.23 -7.17
N GLU A 320 -11.77 28.18 -7.23
CA GLU A 320 -12.51 28.34 -8.49
C GLU A 320 -12.18 29.67 -9.19
N ASP A 321 -12.07 30.75 -8.42
CA ASP A 321 -11.77 32.08 -8.97
C ASP A 321 -10.32 32.21 -9.41
N LEU A 322 -9.37 31.73 -8.59
CA LEU A 322 -7.94 31.70 -8.95
C LEU A 322 -7.74 30.87 -10.22
N GLY A 323 -8.42 29.72 -10.33
CA GLY A 323 -8.33 28.83 -11.47
C GLY A 323 -8.84 29.42 -12.79
N LYS A 324 -9.70 30.46 -12.75
CA LYS A 324 -10.23 31.14 -13.94
C LYS A 324 -9.29 32.19 -14.54
N ILE A 325 -8.29 32.65 -13.77
CA ILE A 325 -7.34 33.70 -14.16
C ILE A 325 -6.53 33.25 -15.38
N ASP A 326 -6.46 34.13 -16.38
CA ASP A 326 -5.69 33.89 -17.60
C ASP A 326 -4.19 34.11 -17.38
N ILE A 327 -3.37 33.25 -17.96
CA ILE A 327 -1.91 33.34 -17.97
C ILE A 327 -1.50 34.29 -19.10
N ASN A 328 -1.40 35.57 -18.77
CA ASN A 328 -1.03 36.64 -19.70
C ASN A 328 -0.11 37.67 -19.02
N ASN A 329 0.41 38.61 -19.79
CA ASN A 329 1.33 39.64 -19.29
C ASN A 329 0.66 40.73 -18.42
N GLU A 330 -0.67 40.74 -18.33
CA GLU A 330 -1.42 41.67 -17.47
C GLU A 330 -1.50 41.12 -16.04
N ASN A 331 -1.80 39.82 -15.91
CA ASN A 331 -1.92 39.14 -14.63
C ASN A 331 -0.56 38.69 -14.07
N PHE A 332 0.40 38.38 -14.95
CA PHE A 332 1.74 37.91 -14.57
C PHE A 332 2.82 38.78 -15.20
N THR A 333 3.70 39.34 -14.38
CA THR A 333 4.68 40.33 -14.84
C THR A 333 6.12 39.82 -14.75
N GLY A 334 7.01 40.39 -15.57
CA GLY A 334 8.44 40.04 -15.57
C GLY A 334 8.79 38.72 -16.26
N MET A 335 7.82 38.01 -16.84
CA MET A 335 8.02 36.69 -17.44
C MET A 335 7.37 36.44 -18.82
N PRO A 336 7.49 37.37 -19.79
CA PRO A 336 6.79 37.25 -21.08
C PRO A 336 7.12 35.97 -21.84
N GLY A 337 8.40 35.56 -21.87
CA GLY A 337 8.80 34.33 -22.56
C GLY A 337 8.30 33.04 -21.89
N LEU A 338 8.01 33.04 -20.59
CA LEU A 338 7.38 31.87 -19.94
C LEU A 338 5.90 31.82 -20.33
N ILE A 339 5.21 32.96 -20.29
CA ILE A 339 3.80 33.09 -20.65
C ILE A 339 3.56 32.66 -22.10
N GLU A 340 4.41 33.10 -23.02
CA GLU A 340 4.34 32.71 -24.44
C GLU A 340 4.47 31.18 -24.60
N GLN A 341 5.51 30.58 -24.00
CA GLN A 341 5.73 29.13 -24.06
C GLN A 341 4.61 28.32 -23.38
N LEU A 342 4.03 28.81 -22.28
CA LEU A 342 2.87 28.18 -21.64
C LEU A 342 1.64 28.19 -22.57
N ASN A 343 1.38 29.33 -23.21
CA ASN A 343 0.25 29.48 -24.14
C ASN A 343 0.46 28.65 -25.42
N GLU A 344 1.69 28.50 -25.90
CA GLU A 344 2.03 27.57 -27.00
C GLU A 344 1.74 26.11 -26.63
N ASP A 345 1.98 25.72 -25.37
CA ASP A 345 1.68 24.40 -24.82
C ASP A 345 0.21 24.22 -24.40
N GLY A 346 -0.65 25.21 -24.67
CA GLY A 346 -2.09 25.15 -24.39
C GLY A 346 -2.48 25.42 -22.94
N ILE A 347 -1.58 25.97 -22.13
CA ILE A 347 -1.78 26.31 -20.72
C ILE A 347 -2.19 27.78 -20.63
N TYR A 348 -3.49 28.04 -20.72
CA TYR A 348 -4.04 29.39 -20.80
C TYR A 348 -4.54 29.95 -19.47
N LYS A 349 -4.91 29.08 -18.52
CA LYS A 349 -5.43 29.48 -17.21
C LYS A 349 -4.65 28.84 -16.08
N VAL A 350 -4.74 29.42 -14.88
CA VAL A 350 -4.07 28.90 -13.68
C VAL A 350 -4.45 27.44 -13.39
N ARG A 351 -5.71 27.05 -13.61
CA ARG A 351 -6.16 25.66 -13.44
C ARG A 351 -5.51 24.66 -14.40
N ASP A 352 -4.94 25.15 -15.51
CA ASP A 352 -4.31 24.32 -16.53
C ASP A 352 -2.82 24.04 -16.21
N LEU A 353 -2.27 24.67 -15.16
CA LEU A 353 -0.87 24.51 -14.76
C LEU A 353 -0.58 23.08 -14.29
N PRO A 354 0.65 22.58 -14.53
CA PRO A 354 1.09 21.32 -13.97
C PRO A 354 1.11 21.40 -12.44
N LYS A 355 0.75 20.29 -11.78
CA LYS A 355 0.74 20.20 -10.31
C LYS A 355 2.10 20.52 -9.68
N GLU A 356 3.21 20.15 -10.32
CA GLU A 356 4.57 20.49 -9.89
C GLU A 356 5.12 21.61 -10.78
N LEU A 357 5.27 22.80 -10.21
CA LEU A 357 5.69 24.00 -10.93
C LEU A 357 7.19 23.99 -11.26
N LEU A 358 8.03 23.23 -10.55
CA LEU A 358 9.45 23.10 -10.90
C LEU A 358 9.67 22.52 -12.31
N ILE A 359 8.67 21.79 -12.86
CA ILE A 359 8.68 21.31 -14.25
C ILE A 359 8.76 22.48 -15.23
N LEU A 360 8.27 23.67 -14.88
CA LEU A 360 8.36 24.86 -15.74
C LEU A 360 9.80 25.28 -16.01
N GLY A 361 10.78 24.80 -15.23
CA GLY A 361 12.21 24.95 -15.53
C GLY A 361 12.66 24.28 -16.84
N LYS A 362 11.82 23.44 -17.46
CA LYS A 362 12.06 22.88 -18.80
C LYS A 362 12.02 23.94 -19.90
N TYR A 363 11.31 25.06 -19.67
CA TYR A 363 11.13 26.10 -20.67
C TYR A 363 12.39 26.93 -20.85
N ARG A 364 12.62 27.38 -22.09
CA ARG A 364 13.84 28.10 -22.43
C ARG A 364 13.88 29.43 -21.68
N GLY A 365 14.99 29.67 -20.98
CA GLY A 365 15.20 30.91 -20.22
C GLY A 365 14.43 30.97 -18.89
N VAL A 366 13.87 29.85 -18.43
CA VAL A 366 13.13 29.75 -17.18
C VAL A 366 13.98 28.96 -16.17
N GLY A 367 14.63 29.67 -15.25
CA GLY A 367 15.36 29.07 -14.13
C GLY A 367 14.51 29.01 -12.85
N LYS A 368 15.04 28.38 -11.79
CA LYS A 368 14.37 28.24 -10.48
C LYS A 368 13.78 29.56 -9.97
N SER A 369 14.53 30.65 -10.00
CA SER A 369 14.08 31.98 -9.54
C SER A 369 12.88 32.54 -10.33
N ARG A 370 12.73 32.17 -11.61
CA ARG A 370 11.61 32.64 -12.44
C ARG A 370 10.34 31.86 -12.16
N VAL A 371 10.47 30.55 -11.91
CA VAL A 371 9.38 29.70 -11.42
C VAL A 371 8.93 30.17 -10.02
N GLU A 372 9.89 30.47 -9.14
CA GLU A 372 9.62 31.03 -7.80
C GLU A 372 8.84 32.33 -7.89
N SER A 373 9.29 33.26 -8.75
CA SER A 373 8.59 34.52 -8.97
C SER A 373 7.18 34.32 -9.50
N PHE A 374 6.96 33.35 -10.39
CA PHE A 374 5.62 33.01 -10.89
C PHE A 374 4.71 32.48 -9.77
N PHE A 375 5.23 31.57 -8.96
CA PHE A 375 4.51 31.00 -7.82
C PHE A 375 4.16 32.06 -6.76
N ASN A 376 5.06 33.00 -6.49
CA ASN A 376 4.79 34.10 -5.58
C ASN A 376 3.69 35.04 -6.11
N GLN A 377 3.66 35.33 -7.42
CA GLN A 377 2.57 36.09 -8.03
C GLN A 377 1.21 35.36 -7.91
N LEU A 378 1.18 34.02 -8.03
CA LEU A 378 -0.03 33.24 -7.76
C LEU A 378 -0.54 33.41 -6.32
N LYS A 379 0.36 33.39 -5.34
CA LYS A 379 0.02 33.63 -3.93
C LYS A 379 -0.50 35.05 -3.69
N GLU A 380 0.13 36.05 -4.32
CA GLU A 380 -0.31 37.45 -4.23
C GLU A 380 -1.72 37.65 -4.80
N LEU A 381 -2.00 37.09 -5.98
CA LEU A 381 -3.34 37.11 -6.59
C LEU A 381 -4.38 36.42 -5.70
N GLN A 382 -4.04 35.28 -5.09
CA GLN A 382 -4.95 34.63 -4.16
C GLN A 382 -5.25 35.52 -2.94
N GLN A 383 -4.23 36.17 -2.37
CA GLN A 383 -4.39 37.02 -1.21
C GLN A 383 -5.21 38.28 -1.51
N SER A 384 -5.08 38.88 -2.69
CA SER A 384 -5.90 40.03 -3.08
C SER A 384 -7.38 39.65 -3.20
N MET A 385 -7.68 38.49 -3.81
CA MET A 385 -9.06 37.99 -3.92
C MET A 385 -9.70 37.68 -2.57
N ILE A 386 -8.93 37.11 -1.62
CA ILE A 386 -9.42 36.87 -0.26
C ILE A 386 -9.77 38.20 0.44
N LYS A 387 -8.97 39.24 0.23
CA LYS A 387 -9.24 40.57 0.83
C LYS A 387 -10.47 41.24 0.22
N GLU A 388 -10.69 41.10 -1.09
CA GLU A 388 -11.86 41.65 -1.77
C GLU A 388 -13.17 40.95 -1.37
N ASN A 389 -13.14 39.65 -1.08
CA ASN A 389 -14.33 38.88 -0.65
C ASN A 389 -14.70 39.06 0.84
N VAL A 390 -13.87 39.73 1.64
CA VAL A 390 -14.12 40.01 3.07
C VAL A 390 -14.62 41.46 3.29
N LEU A 391 -14.58 42.29 2.25
CA LEU A 391 -15.17 43.64 2.18
C LEU A 391 -16.54 43.58 1.50
#